data_AF-A0A442SP90-F1
#
_entry.id   AF-A0A442SP90-F1
#
_cell.length_a   1.000
_cell.length_b   1.000
_cell.length_c   1.000
_cell.angle_alpha   90.00
_cell.angle_beta   90.00
_cell.angle_gamma   90.00
#
_symmetry.space_group_name_H-M   'P 1'
#
loop_
_entity.id
_entity.type
_entity.pdbx_description
1 polymer ?
#
loop_
_entity_poly.entity_id
_entity_poly.type
_entity_poly.pdbx_seq_one_letter_code
_entity_poly.pdbx_strand_id
1 'polypeptide(L)'
;MAKSGPETPKVKARPRVTVSQPLALYAGDLLERTKEYFEAFNHLGSESEKAHLFARYFLFSHALELLLKAYLASKGVSKRGLRLGFGHKIEDIYEAAVALGMPPIGNVKMIANNLDLMNSQQDFRYPSGYKLNVPPPSFCRETYNALHTAIEPRIPTEVLKANLKFHWDFRGKTVIWKDE
;
A
#
# COMPACT_ATOMS: atom_id res chain seq x y z
N MET A 1 -20.99 62.94 4.90
CA MET A 1 -19.96 62.33 4.01
C MET A 1 -19.49 61.04 4.67
N ALA A 2 -19.97 59.88 4.21
CA ALA A 2 -19.55 58.59 4.75
C ALA A 2 -18.25 58.16 4.06
N LYS A 3 -17.19 57.93 4.85
CA LYS A 3 -15.91 57.42 4.36
C LYS A 3 -16.09 55.96 3.92
N SER A 4 -15.85 55.69 2.64
CA SER A 4 -15.71 54.34 2.11
C SER A 4 -14.53 53.65 2.80
N GLY A 5 -14.83 52.62 3.61
CA GLY A 5 -13.79 51.75 4.19
C GLY A 5 -12.99 51.04 3.10
N PRO A 6 -11.75 50.62 3.39
CA PRO A 6 -10.88 49.99 2.39
C PRO A 6 -11.52 48.68 1.91
N GLU A 7 -11.72 48.57 0.59
CA GLU A 7 -12.13 47.32 -0.05
C GLU A 7 -11.07 46.26 0.28
N THR A 8 -11.49 45.17 0.91
CA THR A 8 -10.65 43.99 1.09
C THR A 8 -10.30 43.45 -0.30
N PRO A 9 -9.00 43.19 -0.58
CA PRO A 9 -8.60 42.71 -1.89
C PRO A 9 -9.26 41.35 -2.13
N LYS A 10 -10.10 41.26 -3.17
CA LYS A 10 -10.69 40.00 -3.62
C LYS A 10 -9.56 39.05 -4.01
N VAL A 11 -9.23 38.09 -3.13
CA VAL A 11 -8.26 37.03 -3.42
C VAL A 11 -8.77 36.26 -4.64
N LYS A 12 -8.10 36.40 -5.77
CA LYS A 12 -8.44 35.64 -6.99
C LYS A 12 -8.40 34.15 -6.66
N ALA A 13 -9.51 33.46 -6.90
CA ALA A 13 -9.59 32.02 -6.70
C ALA A 13 -8.52 31.31 -7.54
N ARG A 14 -7.80 30.38 -6.93
CA ARG A 14 -6.77 29.60 -7.64
C ARG A 14 -7.44 28.74 -8.72
N PRO A 15 -6.84 28.63 -9.92
CA PRO A 15 -7.34 27.72 -10.96
C PRO A 15 -7.40 26.29 -10.43
N ARG A 16 -8.51 25.59 -10.68
CA ARG A 16 -8.66 24.17 -10.34
C ARG A 16 -8.19 23.30 -11.50
N VAL A 17 -7.39 22.28 -11.21
CA VAL A 17 -6.94 21.29 -12.20
C VAL A 17 -7.18 19.88 -11.68
N THR A 18 -7.58 18.98 -12.57
CA THR A 18 -7.78 17.56 -12.25
C THR A 18 -6.62 16.77 -12.81
N VAL A 19 -5.97 15.97 -11.97
CA VAL A 19 -4.80 15.17 -12.37
C VAL A 19 -4.81 13.82 -11.65
N SER A 20 -4.20 12.82 -12.28
CA SER A 20 -3.95 11.52 -11.66
C SER A 20 -2.87 11.63 -10.58
N GLN A 21 -2.98 10.82 -9.53
CA GLN A 21 -1.93 10.79 -8.51
C GLN A 21 -0.63 10.22 -9.11
N PRO A 22 0.54 10.88 -8.92
CA PRO A 22 1.82 10.29 -9.27
C PRO A 22 2.01 8.94 -8.58
N LEU A 23 2.45 7.93 -9.34
CA LEU A 23 2.59 6.56 -8.82
C LEU A 23 3.57 6.45 -7.64
N ALA A 24 4.61 7.28 -7.61
CA ALA A 24 5.53 7.32 -6.47
C ALA A 24 4.85 7.83 -5.19
N LEU A 25 3.93 8.80 -5.27
CA LEU A 25 3.17 9.24 -4.10
C LEU A 25 2.21 8.14 -3.63
N TYR A 26 1.56 7.47 -4.58
CA TYR A 26 0.72 6.32 -4.26
C TYR A 26 1.52 5.17 -3.62
N ALA A 27 2.74 4.91 -4.10
CA ALA A 27 3.65 3.95 -3.48
C ALA A 27 3.97 4.32 -2.02
N GLY A 28 4.17 5.61 -1.73
CA GLY A 28 4.32 6.11 -0.37
C GLY A 28 3.09 5.85 0.50
N ASP A 29 1.89 6.17 0.00
CA ASP A 29 0.64 5.91 0.73
C ASP A 29 0.44 4.41 1.04
N LEU A 30 0.78 3.54 0.08
CA LEU A 30 0.75 2.08 0.27
C LEU A 30 1.76 1.63 1.34
N LEU A 31 2.97 2.19 1.31
CA LEU A 31 4.03 1.89 2.28
C LEU A 31 3.65 2.28 3.71
N GLU A 32 2.96 3.41 3.91
CA GLU A 32 2.48 3.79 5.24
C GLU A 32 1.37 2.84 5.71
N ARG A 33 0.40 2.54 4.85
CA ARG A 33 -0.69 1.61 5.20
C ARG A 33 -0.22 0.21 5.54
N THR A 34 0.79 -0.33 4.84
CA THR A 34 1.32 -1.66 5.20
C THR A 34 1.91 -1.68 6.61
N LYS A 35 2.55 -0.59 7.07
CA LYS A 35 3.09 -0.50 8.43
C LYS A 35 1.96 -0.58 9.46
N GLU A 36 0.89 0.18 9.26
CA GLU A 36 -0.29 0.16 10.13
C GLU A 36 -0.92 -1.24 10.24
N TYR A 37 -1.12 -1.93 9.11
CA TYR A 37 -1.70 -3.27 9.11
C TYR A 37 -0.78 -4.32 9.72
N PHE A 38 0.53 -4.23 9.48
CA PHE A 38 1.49 -5.15 10.07
C PHE A 38 1.64 -4.94 11.58
N GLU A 39 1.60 -3.69 12.05
CA GLU A 39 1.54 -3.36 13.47
C GLU A 39 0.28 -3.97 14.13
N ALA A 40 -0.88 -3.83 13.49
CA ALA A 40 -2.12 -4.44 13.96
C ALA A 40 -2.05 -5.98 14.02
N PHE A 41 -1.42 -6.63 13.03
CA PHE A 41 -1.14 -8.08 13.05
C PHE A 41 -0.34 -8.51 14.28
N ASN A 42 0.63 -7.68 14.71
CA ASN A 42 1.45 -7.97 15.87
C ASN A 42 0.67 -7.75 17.18
N HIS A 43 -0.11 -6.67 17.27
CA HIS A 43 -0.91 -6.37 18.46
C HIS A 43 -1.99 -7.41 18.75
N LEU A 44 -2.68 -7.93 17.73
CA LEU A 44 -3.74 -8.93 17.94
C LEU A 44 -3.25 -10.28 18.49
N GLY A 45 -1.94 -10.53 18.49
CA GLY A 45 -1.34 -11.78 18.97
C GLY A 45 -0.69 -11.70 20.36
N SER A 46 -0.73 -10.56 21.03
CA SER A 46 0.04 -10.33 22.28
C SER A 46 -0.48 -11.10 23.50
N GLU A 47 -1.77 -11.44 23.54
CA GLU A 47 -2.38 -12.16 24.68
C GLU A 47 -2.40 -13.69 24.51
N SER A 48 -2.44 -14.17 23.28
CA SER A 48 -2.39 -15.59 22.93
C SER A 48 -2.11 -15.74 21.44
N GLU A 49 -1.22 -16.66 21.06
CA GLU A 49 -0.90 -16.91 19.64
C GLU A 49 -2.09 -17.39 18.81
N LYS A 50 -3.18 -17.82 19.48
CA LYS A 50 -4.44 -18.26 18.84
C LYS A 50 -5.56 -17.22 18.89
N ALA A 51 -5.33 -16.05 19.48
CA ALA A 51 -6.33 -14.99 19.51
C ALA A 51 -6.56 -14.41 18.11
N HIS A 52 -7.83 -14.16 17.77
CA HIS A 52 -8.25 -13.43 16.57
C HIS A 52 -7.63 -13.92 15.24
N LEU A 53 -7.35 -15.23 15.10
CA LEU A 53 -6.56 -15.75 13.99
C LEU A 53 -7.04 -15.28 12.60
N PHE A 54 -8.34 -15.35 12.29
CA PHE A 54 -8.84 -14.90 10.99
C PHE A 54 -8.56 -13.42 10.73
N ALA A 55 -8.88 -12.54 11.68
CA ALA A 55 -8.62 -11.10 11.55
C ALA A 55 -7.11 -10.79 11.51
N ARG A 56 -6.32 -11.48 12.33
CA ARG A 56 -4.87 -11.33 12.39
C ARG A 56 -4.23 -11.66 11.04
N TYR A 57 -4.54 -12.83 10.47
CA TYR A 57 -3.97 -13.24 9.18
C TYR A 57 -4.56 -12.48 7.98
N PHE A 58 -5.78 -11.97 8.08
CA PHE A 58 -6.31 -11.01 7.11
C PHE A 58 -5.43 -9.75 7.04
N LEU A 59 -5.12 -9.15 8.21
CA LEU A 59 -4.28 -7.95 8.28
C LEU A 59 -2.87 -8.22 7.76
N PHE A 60 -2.29 -9.39 8.10
CA PHE A 60 -0.99 -9.79 7.57
C PHE A 60 -0.99 -9.97 6.05
N SER A 61 -1.97 -10.70 5.51
CA SER A 61 -2.15 -10.88 4.07
C SER A 61 -2.26 -9.54 3.37
N HIS A 62 -3.05 -8.61 3.94
CA HIS A 62 -3.23 -7.29 3.37
C HIS A 62 -1.96 -6.44 3.43
N ALA A 63 -1.22 -6.47 4.54
CA ALA A 63 0.07 -5.80 4.66
C ALA A 63 1.06 -6.27 3.59
N LEU A 64 1.23 -7.59 3.41
CA LEU A 64 2.11 -8.15 2.37
C LEU A 64 1.70 -7.70 0.96
N GLU A 65 0.41 -7.74 0.65
CA GLU A 65 -0.12 -7.29 -0.64
C GLU A 65 0.22 -5.81 -0.89
N LEU A 66 -0.02 -4.93 0.09
CA LEU A 66 0.24 -3.50 -0.05
C LEU A 66 1.74 -3.21 -0.17
N LEU A 67 2.59 -3.87 0.61
CA LEU A 67 4.05 -3.70 0.55
C LEU A 67 4.60 -4.06 -0.83
N LEU A 68 4.17 -5.18 -1.41
CA LEU A 68 4.58 -5.59 -2.74
C LEU A 68 4.01 -4.66 -3.82
N LYS A 69 2.75 -4.23 -3.69
CA LYS A 69 2.15 -3.24 -4.60
C LYS A 69 2.84 -1.88 -4.51
N ALA A 70 3.32 -1.48 -3.34
CA ALA A 70 4.11 -0.25 -3.16
C ALA A 70 5.39 -0.31 -4.00
N TYR A 71 6.09 -1.46 -3.97
CA TYR A 71 7.24 -1.69 -4.84
C TYR A 71 6.88 -1.58 -6.33
N LEU A 72 5.84 -2.29 -6.78
CA LEU A 72 5.40 -2.25 -8.18
C LEU A 72 5.00 -0.84 -8.63
N ALA A 73 4.26 -0.09 -7.78
CA ALA A 73 3.91 1.30 -8.04
C ALA A 73 5.15 2.18 -8.17
N SER A 74 6.17 1.99 -7.30
CA SER A 74 7.45 2.70 -7.40
C SER A 74 8.23 2.38 -8.69
N LYS A 75 7.95 1.24 -9.32
CA LYS A 75 8.51 0.82 -10.62
C LYS A 75 7.67 1.25 -11.82
N GLY A 76 6.59 2.01 -11.60
CA GLY A 76 5.76 2.56 -12.67
C GLY A 76 4.58 1.68 -13.07
N VAL A 77 4.27 0.61 -12.33
CA VAL A 77 3.06 -0.17 -12.57
C VAL A 77 1.83 0.68 -12.21
N SER A 78 0.91 0.84 -13.16
CA SER A 78 -0.27 1.69 -12.99
C SER A 78 -1.23 1.17 -11.93
N LYS A 79 -2.00 2.06 -11.29
CA LYS A 79 -3.06 1.68 -10.33
C LYS A 79 -4.04 0.66 -10.90
N ARG A 80 -4.44 0.85 -12.16
CA ARG A 80 -5.28 -0.11 -12.89
C ARG A 80 -4.59 -1.46 -13.06
N GLY A 81 -3.30 -1.49 -13.38
CA GLY A 81 -2.50 -2.72 -13.46
C GLY A 81 -2.42 -3.43 -12.12
N LEU A 82 -2.19 -2.69 -11.02
CA LEU A 82 -2.17 -3.23 -9.65
C LEU A 82 -3.53 -3.83 -9.25
N ARG A 83 -4.64 -3.19 -9.64
CA ARG A 83 -5.99 -3.64 -9.30
C ARG A 83 -6.46 -4.81 -10.15
N LEU A 84 -6.35 -4.69 -11.48
CA LEU A 84 -6.95 -5.64 -12.42
C LEU A 84 -6.00 -6.75 -12.85
N GLY A 85 -4.69 -6.48 -12.90
CA GLY A 85 -3.69 -7.45 -13.34
C GLY A 85 -3.32 -8.46 -12.26
N PHE A 86 -3.14 -7.97 -11.02
CA PHE A 86 -2.68 -8.81 -9.92
C PHE A 86 -3.77 -9.16 -8.89
N GLY A 87 -4.83 -8.36 -8.81
CA GLY A 87 -5.91 -8.56 -7.84
C GLY A 87 -5.36 -8.67 -6.41
N HIS A 88 -5.64 -9.79 -5.76
CA HIS A 88 -5.24 -10.09 -4.37
C HIS A 88 -4.27 -11.27 -4.25
N LYS A 89 -3.60 -11.64 -5.35
CA LYS A 89 -2.70 -12.80 -5.41
C LYS A 89 -1.27 -12.38 -5.09
N ILE A 90 -0.83 -12.67 -3.87
CA ILE A 90 0.49 -12.31 -3.35
C ILE A 90 1.59 -12.95 -4.20
N GLU A 91 1.42 -14.20 -4.65
CA GLU A 91 2.44 -14.86 -5.48
C GLU A 91 2.69 -14.10 -6.79
N ASP A 92 1.63 -13.79 -7.54
CA ASP A 92 1.73 -13.06 -8.82
C ASP A 92 2.37 -11.68 -8.64
N ILE A 93 2.01 -10.95 -7.55
CA ILE A 93 2.60 -9.63 -7.25
C ILE A 93 4.09 -9.79 -6.91
N TYR A 94 4.44 -10.81 -6.12
CA TYR A 94 5.83 -11.08 -5.73
C TYR A 94 6.70 -11.44 -6.94
N GLU A 95 6.22 -12.30 -7.83
CA GLU A 95 6.95 -12.66 -9.05
C GLU A 95 7.19 -11.45 -9.95
N ALA A 96 6.19 -10.58 -10.12
CA ALA A 96 6.36 -9.33 -10.85
C ALA A 96 7.37 -8.39 -10.18
N ALA A 97 7.38 -8.33 -8.84
CA ALA A 97 8.35 -7.52 -8.11
C ALA A 97 9.79 -8.03 -8.33
N VAL A 98 10.00 -9.35 -8.29
CA VAL A 98 11.28 -9.98 -8.60
C VAL A 98 11.69 -9.71 -10.04
N ALA A 99 10.78 -9.85 -11.01
CA ALA A 99 11.03 -9.54 -12.42
C ALA A 99 11.43 -8.07 -12.66
N LEU A 100 10.99 -7.14 -11.81
CA LEU A 100 11.33 -5.72 -11.85
C LEU A 100 12.56 -5.35 -10.99
N GLY A 101 13.32 -6.35 -10.53
CA GLY A 101 14.62 -6.18 -9.88
C GLY A 101 14.58 -6.19 -8.36
N MET A 102 13.52 -6.72 -7.74
CA MET A 102 13.55 -7.01 -6.29
C MET A 102 14.39 -8.28 -6.05
N PRO A 103 15.31 -8.27 -5.07
CA PRO A 103 16.01 -9.50 -4.68
C PRO A 103 15.01 -10.57 -4.23
N PRO A 104 15.16 -11.83 -4.68
CA PRO A 104 14.26 -12.90 -4.26
C PRO A 104 14.45 -13.22 -2.77
N ILE A 105 13.33 -13.41 -2.07
CA ILE A 105 13.23 -13.79 -0.66
C ILE A 105 12.51 -15.14 -0.58
N GLY A 106 13.20 -16.18 -0.10
CA GLY A 106 12.75 -17.58 -0.24
C GLY A 106 11.40 -17.90 0.40
N ASN A 107 11.06 -17.24 1.51
CA ASN A 107 9.88 -17.59 2.31
C ASN A 107 8.55 -17.05 1.74
N VAL A 108 8.59 -16.09 0.81
CA VAL A 108 7.39 -15.37 0.37
C VAL A 108 6.41 -16.29 -0.35
N LYS A 109 6.90 -17.15 -1.25
CA LYS A 109 6.03 -18.08 -1.99
C LYS A 109 5.28 -19.06 -1.07
N MET A 110 5.96 -19.56 -0.03
CA MET A 110 5.33 -20.47 0.93
C MET A 110 4.22 -19.78 1.74
N ILE A 111 4.40 -18.50 2.09
CA ILE A 111 3.35 -17.71 2.71
C ILE A 111 2.21 -17.43 1.72
N ALA A 112 2.53 -17.01 0.51
CA ALA A 112 1.56 -16.69 -0.53
C ALA A 112 0.61 -17.85 -0.81
N ASN A 113 1.14 -19.08 -0.98
CA ASN A 113 0.33 -20.27 -1.22
C ASN A 113 -0.75 -20.51 -0.15
N ASN A 114 -0.45 -20.23 1.12
CA ASN A 114 -1.42 -20.41 2.20
C ASN A 114 -2.44 -19.27 2.25
N LEU A 115 -2.02 -18.03 2.00
CA LEU A 115 -2.86 -16.85 2.15
C LEU A 115 -3.72 -16.56 0.92
N ASP A 116 -3.22 -16.81 -0.29
CA ASP A 116 -3.91 -16.49 -1.55
C ASP A 116 -5.20 -17.30 -1.72
N LEU A 117 -5.17 -18.58 -1.33
CA LEU A 117 -6.37 -19.43 -1.32
C LEU A 117 -7.45 -18.82 -0.42
N MET A 118 -7.08 -18.46 0.81
CA MET A 118 -8.01 -17.91 1.78
C MET A 118 -8.54 -16.54 1.39
N ASN A 119 -7.67 -15.68 0.86
CA ASN A 119 -8.03 -14.34 0.47
C ASN A 119 -8.96 -14.35 -0.76
N SER A 120 -8.69 -15.23 -1.74
CA SER A 120 -9.54 -15.40 -2.92
C SER A 120 -10.92 -15.97 -2.58
N GLN A 121 -11.01 -16.90 -1.63
CA GLN A 121 -12.28 -17.49 -1.17
C GLN A 121 -13.02 -16.63 -0.14
N GLN A 122 -12.43 -15.50 0.29
CA GLN A 122 -12.97 -14.64 1.35
C GLN A 122 -13.06 -15.33 2.72
N ASP A 123 -12.32 -16.43 2.94
CA ASP A 123 -12.39 -17.27 4.14
C ASP A 123 -11.97 -16.57 5.42
N PHE A 124 -11.17 -15.51 5.30
CA PHE A 124 -10.85 -14.64 6.43
C PHE A 124 -12.07 -13.89 6.99
N ARG A 125 -13.13 -13.74 6.19
CA ARG A 125 -14.31 -12.92 6.50
C ARG A 125 -15.58 -13.73 6.62
N TYR A 126 -15.72 -14.78 5.80
CA TYR A 126 -16.94 -15.57 5.72
C TYR A 126 -16.62 -17.04 6.02
N PRO A 127 -17.38 -17.70 6.93
CA PRO A 127 -17.19 -19.12 7.19
C PRO A 127 -17.51 -19.96 5.95
N SER A 128 -16.51 -20.67 5.43
CA SER A 128 -16.65 -21.62 4.32
C SER A 128 -16.45 -23.08 4.73
N GLY A 129 -16.13 -23.33 6.01
CA GLY A 129 -15.72 -24.64 6.51
C GLY A 129 -14.21 -24.92 6.36
N TYR A 130 -13.44 -23.98 5.80
CA TYR A 130 -11.98 -24.08 5.73
C TYR A 130 -11.34 -24.17 7.12
N LYS A 131 -10.42 -25.11 7.30
CA LYS A 131 -9.60 -25.20 8.50
C LYS A 131 -8.34 -24.35 8.30
N LEU A 132 -8.26 -23.26 9.05
CA LEU A 132 -7.16 -22.33 8.99
C LEU A 132 -5.82 -23.03 9.27
N ASN A 133 -5.02 -23.21 8.22
CA ASN A 133 -3.63 -23.63 8.31
C ASN A 133 -2.75 -22.45 7.91
N VAL A 134 -2.08 -21.85 8.91
CA VAL A 134 -1.30 -20.62 8.73
C VAL A 134 0.09 -20.78 9.32
N PRO A 135 1.12 -20.19 8.69
CA PRO A 135 2.48 -20.25 9.20
C PRO A 135 2.59 -19.56 10.57
N PRO A 136 3.53 -19.95 11.45
CA PRO A 136 3.71 -19.30 12.74
C PRO A 136 3.94 -17.78 12.60
N PRO A 137 3.44 -16.96 13.55
CA PRO A 137 3.61 -15.51 13.46
C PRO A 137 5.05 -15.01 13.45
N SER A 138 5.99 -15.73 14.09
CA SER A 138 7.43 -15.44 13.98
C SER A 138 7.92 -15.53 12.54
N PHE A 139 7.52 -16.58 11.83
CA PHE A 139 7.86 -16.80 10.43
C PHE A 139 7.26 -15.71 9.51
N CYS A 140 6.02 -15.29 9.81
CA CYS A 140 5.37 -14.16 9.15
C CYS A 140 6.16 -12.85 9.36
N ARG A 141 6.59 -12.58 10.60
CA ARG A 141 7.36 -11.38 10.93
C ARG A 141 8.71 -11.34 10.22
N GLU A 142 9.45 -12.46 10.25
CA GLU A 142 10.74 -12.57 9.57
C GLU A 142 10.62 -12.30 8.07
N THR A 143 9.60 -12.88 7.43
CA THR A 143 9.36 -12.70 5.99
C THR A 143 8.96 -11.27 5.65
N TYR A 144 8.04 -10.67 6.43
CA TYR A 144 7.66 -9.27 6.26
C TYR A 144 8.85 -8.33 6.42
N ASN A 145 9.65 -8.52 7.47
CA ASN A 145 10.80 -7.67 7.74
C ASN A 145 11.84 -7.77 6.61
N ALA A 146 12.10 -8.97 6.10
CA ALA A 146 13.00 -9.15 4.96
C ALA A 146 12.50 -8.40 3.70
N LEU A 147 11.20 -8.49 3.39
CA LEU A 147 10.59 -7.75 2.29
C LEU A 147 10.65 -6.25 2.53
N HIS A 148 10.30 -5.80 3.72
CA HIS A 148 10.29 -4.39 4.09
C HIS A 148 11.69 -3.79 3.97
N THR A 149 12.72 -4.46 4.50
CA THR A 149 14.13 -4.03 4.34
C THR A 149 14.56 -3.96 2.87
N ALA A 150 14.08 -4.87 2.02
CA ALA A 150 14.40 -4.85 0.59
C ALA A 150 13.68 -3.73 -0.17
N ILE A 151 12.48 -3.33 0.26
CA ILE A 151 11.59 -2.41 -0.47
C ILE A 151 11.69 -0.98 0.05
N GLU A 152 11.60 -0.78 1.37
CA GLU A 152 11.42 0.51 2.02
C GLU A 152 12.44 1.56 1.59
N PRO A 153 13.76 1.29 1.53
CA PRO A 153 14.75 2.33 1.26
C PRO A 153 14.61 3.00 -0.12
N ARG A 154 13.89 2.36 -1.05
CA ARG A 154 13.72 2.84 -2.44
C ARG A 154 12.56 3.82 -2.59
N ILE A 155 11.56 3.75 -1.71
CA ILE A 155 10.30 4.46 -1.89
C ILE A 155 10.40 5.95 -1.47
N PRO A 156 10.96 6.32 -0.30
CA PRO A 156 11.03 7.71 0.15
C PRO A 156 11.73 8.65 -0.84
N THR A 157 12.79 8.18 -1.50
CA THR A 157 13.50 8.97 -2.51
C THR A 157 12.62 9.28 -3.72
N GLU A 158 11.87 8.29 -4.21
CA GLU A 158 10.95 8.49 -5.34
C GLU A 158 9.74 9.36 -4.95
N VAL A 159 9.23 9.20 -3.73
CA VAL A 159 8.20 10.08 -3.15
C VAL A 159 8.67 11.53 -3.11
N LEU A 160 9.90 11.78 -2.63
CA LEU A 160 10.46 13.12 -2.56
C LEU A 160 10.59 13.76 -3.95
N LYS A 161 11.14 13.03 -4.93
CA LYS A 161 11.24 13.50 -6.32
C LYS A 161 9.86 13.83 -6.91
N ALA A 162 8.88 12.97 -6.68
CA ALA A 162 7.52 13.19 -7.16
C ALA A 162 6.85 14.38 -6.49
N ASN A 163 7.02 14.57 -5.18
CA ASN A 163 6.51 15.74 -4.46
C ASN A 163 7.11 17.05 -4.99
N LEU A 164 8.43 17.09 -5.20
CA LEU A 164 9.11 18.27 -5.74
C LEU A 164 8.60 18.63 -7.14
N LYS A 165 8.51 17.63 -8.03
CA LYS A 165 7.98 17.81 -9.38
C LYS A 165 6.53 18.28 -9.36
N PHE A 166 5.69 17.60 -8.58
CA PHE A 166 4.28 17.93 -8.46
C PHE A 166 4.06 19.36 -7.92
N HIS A 167 4.79 19.75 -6.88
CA HIS A 167 4.72 21.10 -6.33
C HIS A 167 5.13 22.16 -7.37
N TRP A 168 6.12 21.87 -8.21
CA TRP A 168 6.53 22.75 -9.30
C TRP A 168 5.45 22.88 -10.39
N ASP A 169 4.94 21.75 -10.90
CA ASP A 169 3.98 21.68 -12.02
C ASP A 169 2.63 22.34 -11.69
N PHE A 170 2.24 22.31 -10.41
CA PHE A 170 0.93 22.78 -9.94
C PHE A 170 1.00 23.96 -8.97
N ARG A 171 2.14 24.65 -8.92
CA ARG A 171 2.30 25.87 -8.11
C ARG A 171 1.17 26.88 -8.41
N GLY A 172 0.50 27.35 -7.36
CA GLY A 172 -0.58 28.34 -7.49
C GLY A 172 -1.92 27.79 -7.99
N LYS A 173 -2.05 26.48 -8.19
CA LYS A 173 -3.30 25.82 -8.58
C LYS A 173 -3.90 25.03 -7.41
N THR A 174 -5.20 24.78 -7.46
CA THR A 174 -5.87 23.82 -6.58
C THR A 174 -5.98 22.50 -7.33
N VAL A 175 -5.34 21.45 -6.82
CA VAL A 175 -5.36 20.13 -7.46
C VAL A 175 -6.48 19.29 -6.90
N ILE A 176 -7.22 18.63 -7.80
CA ILE A 176 -8.20 17.59 -7.48
C ILE A 176 -7.64 16.27 -8.01
N TRP A 177 -7.45 15.31 -7.11
CA TRP A 177 -7.05 13.96 -7.48
C TRP A 177 -8.19 13.24 -8.17
N LYS A 178 -7.93 12.69 -9.35
CA LYS A 178 -8.85 11.77 -10.02
C LYS A 178 -8.03 10.68 -10.69
N ASP A 179 -8.11 9.49 -10.12
CA ASP A 179 -7.52 8.30 -10.73
C ASP A 179 -8.45 7.75 -11.82
N GLU A 180 -7.86 7.16 -12.86
CA GLU A 180 -8.56 6.38 -13.89
C GLU A 180 -8.62 4.88 -13.53
#